data_AF-A0A243BIE2-F1
#
_entry.id   AF-A0A243BIE2-F1
#
_cell.length_a   1.000
_cell.length_b   1.000
_cell.length_c   1.000
_cell.angle_alpha   90.00
_cell.angle_beta   90.00
_cell.angle_gamma   90.00
#
_symmetry.space_group_name_H-M   'P 1'
#
loop_
_entity.id
_entity.type
_entity.pdbx_description
1 polymer ?
#
loop_
_entity_poly.entity_id
_entity_poly.type
_entity_poly.pdbx_seq_one_letter_code
_entity_poly.pdbx_strand_id
1 'polypeptide(L)'
;MEKEGTVVSEVHLKTIDVSRITDLAESTIRKYSLELEKQGYKFNKDGDTRLYHADDVTVFNTLKEIREKTKVSLSHAVTVLMTQKSRATQDVARSEVAVSREQIDEQQYALQIVSQEIRDFLEDIKTEFVGFRKELEQERQHSEFFKKELESERKRNQELEKKMDLIMEELKRINITADQEPKRKKIFGLF
;
A
#
# COMPACT_ATOMS: atom_id res chain seq x y z
N MET A 1 23.31 -24.38 58.89
CA MET A 1 23.50 -24.89 57.51
C MET A 1 22.80 -23.91 56.60
N GLU A 2 23.56 -22.96 56.07
CA GLU A 2 23.13 -22.03 55.03
C GLU A 2 22.83 -22.82 53.76
N LYS A 3 21.68 -22.55 53.14
CA LYS A 3 21.46 -22.92 51.74
C LYS A 3 21.79 -21.67 50.93
N GLU A 4 22.93 -21.73 50.25
CA GLU A 4 23.37 -20.76 49.26
C GLU A 4 22.22 -20.51 48.27
N GLY A 5 21.71 -19.29 48.27
CA GLY A 5 20.89 -18.80 47.19
C GLY A 5 21.78 -18.67 45.97
N THR A 6 21.53 -19.49 44.95
CA THR A 6 22.12 -19.32 43.62
C THR A 6 21.65 -17.98 43.08
N VAL A 7 22.44 -16.93 43.30
CA VAL A 7 22.28 -15.64 42.63
C VAL A 7 22.59 -15.90 41.16
N VAL A 8 21.55 -16.10 40.36
CA VAL A 8 21.68 -16.11 38.90
C VAL A 8 22.19 -14.72 38.53
N SER A 9 23.49 -14.63 38.23
CA SER A 9 24.09 -13.38 37.77
C SER A 9 23.44 -13.00 36.44
N GLU A 10 22.57 -11.98 36.44
CA GLU A 10 22.04 -11.40 35.21
C GLU A 10 23.21 -10.94 34.34
N VAL A 11 23.42 -11.64 33.21
CA VAL A 11 24.49 -11.32 32.27
C VAL A 11 24.08 -10.09 31.49
N HIS A 12 24.66 -8.96 31.84
CA HIS A 12 24.47 -7.70 31.14
C HIS A 12 25.45 -7.60 29.97
N LEU A 13 24.91 -7.44 28.76
CA LEU A 13 25.67 -7.31 27.51
C LEU A 13 25.88 -5.84 27.17
N LYS A 14 27.07 -5.49 26.68
CA LYS A 14 27.33 -4.16 26.13
C LYS A 14 26.97 -4.12 24.65
N THR A 15 26.88 -2.92 24.08
CA THR A 15 26.58 -2.71 22.64
C THR A 15 27.47 -3.56 21.72
N ILE A 16 28.76 -3.70 22.07
CA ILE A 16 29.72 -4.50 21.31
C ILE A 16 29.41 -6.00 21.32
N ASP A 17 28.90 -6.51 22.45
CA ASP A 17 28.53 -7.91 22.59
C ASP A 17 27.27 -8.21 21.79
N VAL A 18 26.27 -7.32 21.86
CA VAL A 18 25.05 -7.40 21.05
C VAL A 18 25.37 -7.31 19.55
N SER A 19 26.33 -6.46 19.16
CA SER A 19 26.80 -6.36 17.77
C SER A 19 27.35 -7.67 17.25
N ARG A 20 28.18 -8.35 18.03
CA ARG A 20 28.74 -9.67 17.68
C ARG A 20 27.68 -10.75 17.57
N ILE A 21 26.65 -10.71 18.43
CA ILE A 21 25.61 -11.74 18.46
C ILE A 21 24.56 -11.55 17.35
N THR A 22 24.18 -10.31 17.06
CA THR A 22 23.10 -10.00 16.11
C THR A 22 23.61 -9.75 14.68
N ASP A 23 24.93 -9.65 14.50
CA ASP A 23 25.57 -9.24 13.25
C ASP A 23 24.96 -7.91 12.75
N LEU A 24 24.84 -6.96 13.68
CA LEU A 24 24.41 -5.59 13.43
C LEU A 24 25.53 -4.64 13.85
N ALA A 25 25.81 -3.64 13.03
CA ALA A 25 26.75 -2.59 13.41
C ALA A 25 26.29 -1.88 14.69
N GLU A 26 27.23 -1.49 15.56
CA GLU A 26 26.92 -0.79 16.82
C GLU A 26 26.10 0.49 16.61
N SER A 27 26.31 1.20 15.49
CA SER A 27 25.53 2.38 15.11
C SER A 27 24.06 2.04 14.83
N THR A 28 23.79 0.89 14.22
CA THR A 28 22.44 0.37 13.97
C THR A 28 21.77 -0.01 15.28
N ILE A 29 22.48 -0.66 16.20
CA ILE A 29 21.97 -1.02 17.52
C ILE A 29 21.58 0.24 18.30
N ARG A 30 22.45 1.25 18.35
CA ARG A 30 22.14 2.54 19.00
C ARG A 30 20.91 3.21 18.38
N LYS A 31 20.80 3.20 17.06
CA LYS A 31 19.64 3.75 16.33
C LYS A 31 18.36 3.00 16.66
N TYR A 32 18.41 1.67 16.74
CA TYR A 32 17.25 0.83 17.06
C TYR A 32 16.84 1.01 18.51
N SER A 33 17.80 1.05 19.43
CA SER A 33 17.54 1.34 20.85
C SER A 33 16.81 2.66 21.02
N LEU A 34 17.24 3.73 20.35
CA LEU A 34 16.58 5.03 20.44
C LEU A 34 15.14 4.99 19.93
N GLU A 35 14.89 4.29 18.83
CA GLU A 35 13.55 4.18 18.26
C GLU A 35 12.62 3.30 19.10
N LEU A 36 13.17 2.25 19.72
CA LEU A 36 12.48 1.41 20.71
C LEU A 36 12.13 2.21 21.97
N GLU A 37 13.06 3.01 22.49
CA GLU A 37 12.83 3.89 23.65
C GLU A 37 11.72 4.91 23.39
N LYS A 38 11.66 5.51 22.19
CA LYS A 38 10.57 6.41 21.80
C LYS A 38 9.19 5.76 21.86
N GLN A 39 9.11 4.46 21.58
CA GLN A 39 7.87 3.69 21.64
C GLN A 39 7.66 3.00 22.99
N GLY A 40 8.42 3.40 24.01
CA GLY A 40 8.20 2.98 25.40
C GLY A 40 8.97 1.73 25.82
N TYR A 41 9.87 1.19 24.99
CA TYR A 41 10.76 0.11 25.39
C TYR A 41 11.80 0.62 26.39
N LYS A 42 11.96 -0.06 27.52
CA LYS A 42 12.90 0.33 28.58
C LYS A 42 14.11 -0.60 28.55
N PHE A 43 15.26 -0.06 28.18
CA PHE A 43 16.54 -0.72 28.40
C PHE A 43 17.05 -0.45 29.80
N ASN A 44 17.80 -1.40 30.37
CA ASN A 44 18.55 -1.16 31.58
C ASN A 44 19.68 -0.17 31.28
N LYS A 45 19.88 0.81 32.16
CA LYS A 45 20.91 1.84 32.02
C LYS A 45 21.73 1.89 33.29
N ASP A 46 23.05 1.85 33.13
CA ASP A 46 24.00 2.21 34.16
C ASP A 46 24.57 3.60 33.80
N GLY A 47 23.95 4.62 34.38
CA GLY A 47 24.15 6.01 34.00
C GLY A 47 23.74 6.29 32.54
N ASP A 48 24.70 6.68 31.71
CA ASP A 48 24.51 6.95 30.28
C ASP A 48 24.72 5.70 29.39
N THR A 49 25.21 4.60 29.96
CA THR A 49 25.49 3.38 29.21
C THR A 49 24.31 2.42 29.27
N ARG A 50 23.79 2.02 28.09
CA ARG A 50 22.76 0.98 27.99
C ARG A 50 23.37 -0.39 28.23
N LEU A 51 22.75 -1.15 29.11
CA LEU A 51 23.05 -2.56 29.37
C LEU A 51 21.93 -3.40 28.79
N TYR A 52 22.30 -4.31 27.89
CA TYR A 52 21.35 -5.13 27.15
C TYR A 52 21.22 -6.51 27.79
N HIS A 53 20.00 -7.04 27.81
CA HIS A 53 19.73 -8.41 28.23
C HIS A 53 19.62 -9.35 27.02
N ALA A 54 19.57 -10.66 27.26
CA ALA A 54 19.31 -11.66 26.23
C ALA A 54 17.98 -11.38 25.48
N ASP A 55 16.98 -10.84 26.17
CA ASP A 55 15.70 -10.46 25.56
C ASP A 55 15.82 -9.26 24.62
N ASP A 56 16.79 -8.38 24.85
CA ASP A 56 17.05 -7.26 23.93
C ASP A 56 17.70 -7.76 22.64
N VAL A 57 18.56 -8.79 22.73
CA VAL A 57 19.17 -9.45 21.57
C VAL A 57 18.09 -10.06 20.69
N THR A 58 17.10 -10.74 21.28
CA THR A 58 15.98 -11.31 20.49
C THR A 58 15.16 -10.22 19.82
N VAL A 59 14.88 -9.12 20.51
CA VAL A 59 14.23 -7.92 19.96
C VAL A 59 14.97 -7.36 18.75
N PHE A 60 16.30 -7.25 18.81
CA PHE A 60 17.09 -6.77 17.69
C PHE A 60 17.08 -7.73 16.49
N ASN A 61 17.12 -9.05 16.73
CA ASN A 61 17.04 -10.06 15.67
C ASN A 61 15.66 -10.05 14.99
N THR A 62 14.57 -9.92 15.75
CA THR A 62 13.23 -9.81 15.16
C THR A 62 13.08 -8.52 14.34
N LEU A 63 13.64 -7.39 14.81
CA LEU A 63 13.68 -6.14 14.06
C LEU A 63 14.47 -6.26 12.75
N LYS A 64 15.61 -6.96 12.78
CA LYS A 64 16.41 -7.27 11.59
C LYS A 64 15.57 -8.06 10.57
N GLU A 65 14.92 -9.12 11.03
CA GLU A 65 14.11 -10.00 10.18
C GLU A 65 12.90 -9.28 9.56
N ILE A 66 12.18 -8.46 10.33
CA ILE A 66 11.05 -7.66 9.81
C ILE A 66 11.53 -6.75 8.68
N ARG A 67 12.66 -6.05 8.88
CA ARG A 67 13.20 -5.11 7.89
C ARG A 67 13.67 -5.81 6.62
N GLU A 68 14.27 -6.99 6.74
CA GLU A 68 14.71 -7.79 5.59
C GLU A 68 13.51 -8.30 4.77
N LYS A 69 12.46 -8.80 5.43
CA LYS A 69 11.29 -9.38 4.77
C LYS A 69 10.36 -8.37 4.12
N THR A 70 10.18 -7.19 4.73
CA THR A 70 9.08 -6.28 4.37
C THR A 70 9.53 -4.93 3.80
N LYS A 71 10.84 -4.62 3.81
CA LYS A 71 11.39 -3.31 3.36
C LYS A 71 10.70 -2.08 3.99
N VAL A 72 10.08 -2.24 5.16
CA VAL A 72 9.38 -1.16 5.86
C VAL A 72 10.36 -0.21 6.57
N SER A 73 9.87 0.98 6.92
CA SER A 73 10.63 1.94 7.72
C SER A 73 10.91 1.39 9.13
N LEU A 74 12.00 1.87 9.75
CA LEU A 74 12.39 1.42 11.09
C LEU A 74 11.31 1.68 12.15
N SER A 75 10.67 2.85 12.11
CA SER A 75 9.59 3.21 13.04
C SER A 75 8.41 2.25 12.92
N HIS A 76 8.02 1.88 11.69
CA HIS A 76 6.92 0.95 11.46
C HIS A 76 7.27 -0.48 11.92
N ALA A 77 8.51 -0.93 11.67
CA ALA A 77 8.99 -2.22 12.16
C ALA A 77 8.96 -2.29 13.70
N VAL A 78 9.38 -1.22 14.37
CA VAL A 78 9.33 -1.11 15.85
C VAL A 78 7.88 -1.16 16.35
N THR A 79 6.95 -0.44 15.71
CA THR A 79 5.53 -0.46 16.10
C THR A 79 4.91 -1.85 15.99
N VAL A 80 5.20 -2.56 14.89
CA VAL A 80 4.72 -3.94 14.69
C VAL A 80 5.27 -4.87 15.77
N LEU A 81 6.58 -4.79 16.07
CA LEU A 81 7.20 -5.59 17.11
C LEU A 81 6.59 -5.33 18.50
N MET A 82 6.44 -4.05 18.86
CA MET A 82 5.89 -3.66 20.16
C MET A 82 4.44 -4.14 20.31
N THR A 83 3.64 -4.06 19.26
CA THR A 83 2.25 -4.54 19.25
C THR A 83 2.18 -6.07 19.43
N GLN A 84 3.08 -6.82 18.78
CA GLN A 84 3.18 -8.27 18.94
C GLN A 84 3.59 -8.66 20.38
N LYS A 85 4.58 -7.96 20.96
CA LYS A 85 5.05 -8.22 22.32
C LYS A 85 3.98 -7.91 23.36
N SER A 86 3.25 -6.79 23.23
CA SER A 86 2.14 -6.44 24.13
C SER A 86 1.02 -7.49 24.12
N ARG A 87 0.67 -8.03 22.95
CA ARG A 87 -0.31 -9.13 22.83
C ARG A 87 0.17 -10.40 23.51
N ALA A 88 1.44 -10.78 23.32
CA ALA A 88 2.01 -11.97 23.96
C ALA A 88 2.08 -11.84 25.50
N THR A 89 2.39 -10.65 26.02
CA THR A 89 2.42 -10.43 27.48
C THR A 89 1.03 -10.38 28.13
N GLN A 90 -0.01 -9.98 27.40
CA GLN A 90 -1.40 -10.00 27.89
C GLN A 90 -1.95 -11.42 28.07
N ASP A 91 -1.51 -12.37 27.24
CA ASP A 91 -1.93 -13.77 27.38
C ASP A 91 -1.28 -14.48 28.57
N VAL A 92 -0.03 -14.13 28.93
CA VAL A 92 0.69 -14.76 30.05
C VAL A 92 0.31 -14.14 31.40
N ALA A 93 0.10 -12.82 31.46
CA ALA A 93 -0.26 -12.13 32.71
C ALA A 93 -1.70 -12.41 33.19
N ARG A 94 -2.56 -12.98 32.34
CA ARG A 94 -3.93 -13.40 32.73
C ARG A 94 -3.96 -14.60 33.68
N SER A 95 -2.82 -15.26 33.91
CA SER A 95 -2.76 -16.48 34.73
C SER A 95 -2.51 -16.26 36.22
N GLU A 96 -2.11 -15.06 36.70
CA GLU A 96 -1.65 -14.92 38.10
C GLU A 96 -2.19 -13.74 38.92
N VAL A 97 -3.15 -12.94 38.43
CA VAL A 97 -3.72 -11.86 39.25
C VAL A 97 -5.21 -12.08 39.47
N ALA A 98 -5.60 -12.28 40.72
CA ALA A 98 -6.99 -12.22 41.16
C ALA A 98 -7.51 -10.78 40.93
N VAL A 99 -8.07 -10.53 39.76
CA VAL A 99 -8.68 -9.25 39.41
C VAL A 99 -10.06 -9.19 40.07
N SER A 100 -10.28 -8.13 40.85
CA SER A 100 -11.56 -7.81 41.49
C SER A 100 -12.69 -7.80 40.46
N ARG A 101 -13.80 -8.47 40.77
CA ARG A 101 -14.95 -8.72 39.86
C ARG A 101 -15.51 -7.45 39.20
N GLU A 102 -15.35 -6.29 39.83
CA GLU A 102 -15.80 -4.98 39.34
C GLU A 102 -14.93 -4.42 38.19
N GLN A 103 -13.62 -4.68 38.18
CA GLN A 103 -12.73 -4.24 37.09
C GLN A 103 -12.88 -5.10 35.83
N ILE A 104 -13.33 -6.35 35.99
CA ILE A 104 -13.60 -7.26 34.88
C ILE A 104 -14.83 -6.81 34.08
N ASP A 105 -15.86 -6.33 34.77
CA ASP A 105 -17.08 -5.82 34.11
C ASP A 105 -16.79 -4.54 33.32
N GLU A 106 -16.12 -3.53 33.90
CA GLU A 106 -15.77 -2.31 33.17
C GLU A 106 -14.88 -2.58 31.94
N GLN A 107 -13.91 -3.50 32.06
CA GLN A 107 -13.06 -3.91 30.94
C GLN A 107 -13.84 -4.66 29.86
N GLN A 108 -14.81 -5.50 30.24
CA GLN A 108 -15.68 -6.19 29.29
C GLN A 108 -16.61 -5.22 28.56
N TYR A 109 -17.17 -4.23 29.25
CA TYR A 109 -17.98 -3.16 28.62
C TYR A 109 -17.13 -2.31 27.66
N ALA A 110 -15.93 -1.92 28.06
CA ALA A 110 -15.02 -1.16 27.19
C ALA A 110 -14.61 -1.97 25.94
N LEU A 111 -14.30 -3.26 26.09
CA LEU A 111 -14.02 -4.17 24.97
C LEU A 111 -15.22 -4.35 24.04
N GLN A 112 -16.44 -4.38 24.59
CA GLN A 112 -17.66 -4.52 23.81
C GLN A 112 -17.97 -3.27 22.99
N ILE A 113 -17.78 -2.07 23.57
CA ILE A 113 -17.91 -0.79 22.85
C ILE A 113 -16.90 -0.72 21.72
N VAL A 114 -15.62 -0.97 22.00
CA VAL A 114 -14.56 -0.97 20.96
C VAL A 114 -14.83 -2.02 19.88
N SER A 115 -15.33 -3.21 20.26
CA SER A 115 -15.70 -4.24 19.29
C SER A 115 -16.89 -3.84 18.42
N GLN A 116 -17.80 -3.01 18.93
CA GLN A 116 -18.91 -2.48 18.16
C GLN A 116 -18.42 -1.38 17.21
N GLU A 117 -17.63 -0.43 17.69
CA GLU A 117 -17.04 0.63 16.84
C GLU A 117 -16.19 0.06 15.70
N ILE A 118 -15.41 -0.99 15.96
CA ILE A 118 -14.64 -1.68 14.91
C ILE A 118 -15.58 -2.35 13.90
N ARG A 119 -16.70 -2.93 14.35
CA ARG A 119 -17.68 -3.55 13.45
C ARG A 119 -18.36 -2.51 12.57
N ASP A 120 -18.79 -1.41 13.16
CA ASP A 120 -19.45 -0.32 12.44
C ASP A 120 -18.48 0.28 11.40
N PHE A 121 -17.22 0.52 11.78
CA PHE A 121 -16.19 0.97 10.85
C PHE A 121 -15.92 -0.02 9.71
N LEU A 122 -15.92 -1.33 9.99
CA LEU A 122 -15.76 -2.36 8.96
C LEU A 122 -16.98 -2.43 8.02
N GLU A 123 -18.19 -2.19 8.52
CA GLU A 123 -19.39 -2.10 7.68
C GLU A 123 -19.37 -0.86 6.80
N ASP A 124 -18.89 0.28 7.30
CA ASP A 124 -18.72 1.51 6.53
C ASP A 124 -17.71 1.30 5.39
N ILE A 125 -16.52 0.76 5.69
CA ILE A 125 -15.52 0.41 4.66
C ILE A 125 -16.10 -0.54 3.62
N LYS A 126 -16.84 -1.56 4.06
CA LYS A 126 -17.45 -2.52 3.14
C LYS A 126 -18.45 -1.84 2.22
N THR A 127 -19.25 -0.91 2.75
CA THR A 127 -20.25 -0.15 1.99
C THR A 127 -19.58 0.77 0.98
N GLU A 128 -18.55 1.52 1.39
CA GLU A 128 -17.75 2.34 0.48
C GLU A 128 -17.07 1.52 -0.61
N PHE A 129 -16.49 0.36 -0.25
CA PHE A 129 -15.84 -0.53 -1.21
C PHE A 129 -16.82 -1.08 -2.26
N VAL A 130 -18.04 -1.42 -1.85
CA VAL A 130 -19.12 -1.82 -2.76
C VAL A 130 -19.51 -0.65 -3.67
N GLY A 131 -19.60 0.57 -3.13
CA GLY A 131 -19.85 1.80 -3.89
C GLY A 131 -18.78 2.04 -4.95
N PHE A 132 -17.51 2.03 -4.54
CA PHE A 132 -16.36 2.22 -5.42
C PHE A 132 -16.31 1.17 -6.53
N ARG A 133 -16.56 -0.11 -6.21
CA ARG A 133 -16.64 -1.17 -7.22
C ARG A 133 -17.76 -0.93 -8.24
N LYS A 134 -18.90 -0.40 -7.81
CA LYS A 134 -20.02 -0.09 -8.70
C LYS A 134 -19.66 1.06 -9.64
N GLU A 135 -19.05 2.12 -9.13
CA GLU A 135 -18.60 3.27 -9.92
C GLU A 135 -17.53 2.86 -10.94
N LEU A 136 -16.55 2.05 -10.52
CA LEU A 136 -15.52 1.50 -11.41
C LEU A 136 -16.12 0.70 -12.59
N GLU A 137 -17.14 -0.11 -12.31
CA GLU A 137 -17.83 -0.89 -13.33
C GLU A 137 -18.64 0.00 -14.29
N GLN A 138 -19.29 1.06 -13.78
CA GLN A 138 -19.97 2.05 -14.61
C GLN A 138 -19.01 2.79 -15.53
N GLU A 139 -17.86 3.22 -15.00
CA GLU A 139 -16.81 3.88 -15.79
C GLU A 139 -16.25 2.94 -16.87
N ARG A 140 -16.04 1.66 -16.53
CA ARG A 140 -15.62 0.64 -17.51
C ARG A 140 -16.63 0.50 -18.65
N GLN A 141 -17.92 0.43 -18.32
CA GLN A 141 -19.00 0.32 -19.32
C GLN A 141 -19.09 1.56 -20.20
N HIS A 142 -18.99 2.76 -19.62
CA HIS A 142 -18.93 4.01 -20.37
C HIS A 142 -17.70 4.06 -21.29
N SER A 143 -16.53 3.68 -20.79
CA SER A 143 -15.31 3.61 -21.60
C SER A 143 -15.44 2.66 -22.78
N GLU A 144 -16.03 1.47 -22.58
CA GLU A 144 -16.29 0.51 -23.65
C GLU A 144 -17.29 1.05 -24.67
N PHE A 145 -18.35 1.73 -24.22
CA PHE A 145 -19.31 2.38 -25.10
C PHE A 145 -18.63 3.46 -25.96
N PHE A 146 -17.86 4.36 -25.35
CA PHE A 146 -17.13 5.41 -26.05
C PHE A 146 -16.13 4.84 -27.06
N LYS A 147 -15.41 3.77 -26.72
CA LYS A 147 -14.50 3.10 -27.65
C LYS A 147 -15.23 2.58 -28.89
N LYS A 148 -16.38 1.93 -28.71
CA LYS A 148 -17.19 1.44 -29.83
C LYS A 148 -17.71 2.57 -30.71
N GLU A 149 -18.21 3.65 -30.10
CA GLU A 149 -18.68 4.81 -30.86
C GLU A 149 -17.53 5.46 -31.65
N LEU A 150 -16.36 5.63 -31.03
CA LEU A 150 -15.17 6.17 -31.67
C LEU A 150 -14.71 5.31 -32.86
N GLU A 151 -14.75 3.97 -32.72
CA GLU A 151 -14.43 3.06 -33.82
C GLU A 151 -15.44 3.14 -34.97
N SER A 152 -16.74 3.24 -34.65
CA SER A 152 -17.80 3.42 -35.64
C SER A 152 -17.61 4.71 -36.43
N GLU A 153 -17.32 5.81 -35.73
CA GLU A 153 -17.12 7.12 -36.34
C GLU A 153 -15.86 7.16 -37.21
N ARG A 154 -14.77 6.50 -36.77
CA ARG A 154 -13.56 6.33 -37.59
C ARG A 154 -13.85 5.58 -38.90
N LYS A 155 -14.68 4.53 -38.86
CA LYS A 155 -15.09 3.81 -40.07
C LYS A 155 -15.92 4.67 -41.00
N ARG A 156 -16.89 5.43 -40.47
CA ARG A 156 -17.69 6.38 -41.27
C ARG A 156 -16.81 7.43 -41.94
N ASN A 157 -15.84 7.99 -41.20
CA ASN A 157 -14.92 8.97 -41.75
C ASN A 157 -14.05 8.38 -42.87
N GLN A 158 -13.55 7.15 -42.72
CA GLN A 158 -12.83 6.46 -43.79
C GLN A 158 -13.70 6.20 -45.02
N GLU A 159 -14.98 5.87 -44.84
CA GLU A 159 -15.92 5.73 -45.97
C GLU A 159 -16.19 7.05 -46.66
N LEU A 160 -16.33 8.14 -45.90
CA LEU A 160 -16.50 9.50 -46.44
C LEU A 160 -15.25 9.96 -47.21
N GLU A 161 -14.05 9.70 -46.69
CA GLU A 161 -12.79 9.97 -47.38
C GLU A 161 -12.74 9.24 -48.73
N LYS A 162 -13.04 7.93 -48.76
CA LYS A 162 -13.10 7.16 -50.02
C LYS A 162 -14.13 7.73 -51.00
N LYS A 163 -15.30 8.15 -50.53
CA LYS A 163 -16.32 8.78 -51.39
C LYS A 163 -15.84 10.12 -51.93
N MET A 164 -15.14 10.91 -51.11
CA MET A 164 -14.56 12.18 -51.52
C MET A 164 -13.50 11.97 -52.60
N ASP A 165 -12.64 10.97 -52.45
CA ASP A 165 -11.62 10.62 -53.45
C ASP A 165 -12.25 10.23 -54.78
N LEU A 166 -13.32 9.41 -54.77
CA LEU A 166 -14.06 9.04 -55.98
C LEU A 166 -14.67 10.25 -56.67
N ILE A 167 -15.32 11.16 -55.91
CA ILE A 167 -15.89 12.39 -56.46
C ILE A 167 -14.79 13.27 -57.07
N MET A 168 -13.66 13.42 -56.39
CA MET A 168 -12.52 14.18 -56.92
C MET A 168 -11.97 13.55 -58.20
N GLU A 169 -11.93 12.23 -58.31
CA GLU A 169 -11.50 11.54 -59.52
C GLU A 169 -12.49 11.73 -60.67
N GLU A 170 -13.80 11.65 -60.43
CA GLU A 170 -14.83 11.92 -61.43
C GLU A 170 -14.79 13.38 -61.91
N LEU A 171 -14.66 14.35 -61.00
CA LEU A 171 -14.54 15.77 -61.36
C LEU A 171 -13.31 16.03 -62.23
N LYS A 172 -12.18 15.37 -61.95
CA LYS A 172 -10.99 15.44 -62.81
C LYS A 172 -11.27 14.89 -64.21
N ARG A 173 -11.96 13.75 -64.32
CA ARG A 173 -12.33 13.16 -65.62
C ARG A 173 -13.25 14.09 -66.41
N ILE A 174 -14.28 14.64 -65.77
CA ILE A 174 -15.21 15.59 -66.40
C ILE A 174 -14.47 16.82 -66.94
N ASN A 175 -13.60 17.43 -66.13
CA ASN A 175 -12.79 18.58 -66.56
C ASN A 175 -11.91 18.25 -67.77
N ILE A 176 -11.28 17.07 -67.80
CA ILE A 176 -10.47 16.63 -68.95
C ILE A 176 -11.35 16.45 -70.21
N THR A 177 -12.55 15.86 -70.08
CA THR A 177 -13.46 15.68 -71.21
C THR A 177 -14.07 16.98 -71.73
N ALA A 178 -14.31 17.96 -70.85
CA ALA A 178 -14.80 19.28 -71.23
C ALA A 178 -13.76 20.08 -72.02
N ASP A 179 -12.46 19.94 -71.69
CA ASP A 179 -11.36 20.54 -72.44
C ASP A 179 -11.10 19.87 -73.81
N GLN A 180 -11.62 18.66 -74.02
CA GLN A 180 -11.48 17.90 -75.27
C GLN A 180 -12.70 18.03 -76.22
N GLU A 181 -13.75 18.77 -75.88
CA GLU A 181 -14.80 19.07 -76.84
C GLU A 181 -14.21 19.90 -78.01
N PRO A 182 -14.32 19.42 -79.27
CA PRO A 182 -13.75 20.13 -80.40
C PRO A 182 -14.47 21.48 -80.53
N LYS A 183 -13.70 22.58 -80.45
CA LYS A 183 -14.14 23.93 -80.80
C LYS A 183 -14.87 23.85 -82.14
N ARG A 184 -16.22 23.83 -82.10
CA ARG A 184 -17.05 23.79 -83.30
C ARG A 184 -16.63 24.99 -84.15
N LYS A 185 -15.96 24.71 -85.27
CA LYS A 185 -15.57 25.73 -86.24
C LYS A 185 -16.83 26.49 -86.62
N LYS A 186 -16.88 27.77 -86.27
CA LYS A 186 -17.90 28.69 -86.76
C LYS A 186 -17.86 28.60 -88.28
N ILE A 187 -18.87 27.97 -88.87
CA ILE A 187 -19.15 28.08 -90.29
C ILE A 187 -19.69 29.50 -90.46
N PHE A 188 -18.78 30.46 -90.57
CA PHE A 188 -19.06 31.72 -91.24
C PHE A 188 -19.19 31.38 -92.73
N GLY A 189 -20.34 31.60 -93.33
CA GLY A 189 -20.46 31.50 -94.78
C GLY A 189 -21.86 31.31 -95.32
N LEU A 190 -22.44 32.44 -95.71
CA LEU A 190 -23.23 32.65 -96.93
C LEU A 190 -24.68 32.14 -97.03
N PHE A 191 -25.53 33.13 -97.32
CA PHE A 191 -26.91 33.15 -97.84
C PHE A 191 -28.06 33.03 -96.84
#